data_AF-A0A919Y117-F1
#
_entry.id   AF-A0A919Y117-F1
#
_cell.length_a   1.000
_cell.length_b   1.000
_cell.length_c   1.000
_cell.angle_alpha   90.00
_cell.angle_beta   90.00
_cell.angle_gamma   90.00
#
_symmetry.space_group_name_H-M   'P 1'
#
loop_
_entity.id
_entity.type
_entity.pdbx_description
1 polymer ?
#
loop_
_entity_poly.entity_id
_entity_poly.type
_entity_poly.pdbx_seq_one_letter_code
_entity_poly.pdbx_strand_id
1 'polypeptide(L)'
;MNKEQFLMELQGHLSVLPPEEYHELMEDYEAHFAFGLQNGKTEQEIARELGDPYELAQEALRERNTENEHVYWSNPAADYSFSQPSSQATPLSGLPAAKPRRSATQTLAVSGLFLLNLVAVPLIFSFWAVVVCIAIAAAVSILSPVLVGLDYAFGNGFFPAKAYASLFMVGIGILLGLGCKPLFKGMLSLSLSYKNWHKRIVRGGQQNES
;
A
#
# COMPACT_ATOMS: atom_id res chain seq x y z
N MET A 1 21.88 -28.18 3.29
CA MET A 1 22.52 -26.98 3.87
C MET A 1 21.63 -26.42 4.97
N ASN A 2 22.21 -25.86 6.03
CA ASN A 2 21.47 -25.13 7.07
C ASN A 2 21.33 -23.65 6.69
N LYS A 3 20.56 -22.86 7.46
CA LYS A 3 20.35 -21.44 7.17
C LYS A 3 21.66 -20.65 7.06
N GLU A 4 22.56 -20.83 8.03
CA GLU A 4 23.82 -20.10 8.09
C GLU A 4 24.75 -20.40 6.91
N GLN A 5 24.82 -21.65 6.47
CA GLN A 5 25.62 -22.05 5.31
C GLN A 5 25.07 -21.41 4.02
N PHE A 6 23.74 -21.42 3.84
CA PHE A 6 23.11 -20.84 2.66
C PHE A 6 23.37 -19.33 2.56
N LEU A 7 23.18 -18.59 3.66
CA LEU A 7 23.38 -17.14 3.68
C LEU A 7 24.87 -16.77 3.51
N MET A 8 25.79 -17.55 4.07
CA MET A 8 27.23 -17.31 3.92
C MET A 8 27.70 -17.51 2.47
N GLU A 9 27.19 -18.53 1.78
CA GLU A 9 27.53 -18.80 0.38
C GLU A 9 26.95 -17.72 -0.54
N LEU A 10 25.68 -17.35 -0.31
CA LEU A 10 25.01 -16.26 -1.01
C LEU A 10 25.73 -14.92 -0.81
N GLN A 11 26.19 -14.62 0.41
CA GLN A 11 26.98 -13.42 0.73
C GLN A 11 28.29 -13.35 -0.06
N GLY A 12 28.99 -14.48 -0.22
CA GLY A 12 30.24 -14.54 -0.98
C GLY A 12 30.05 -14.10 -2.44
N HIS A 13 28.96 -14.56 -3.06
CA HIS A 13 28.64 -14.27 -4.45
C HIS A 13 28.00 -12.88 -4.67
N LEU A 14 27.31 -12.33 -3.66
CA LEU A 14 26.71 -10.99 -3.71
C LEU A 14 27.67 -9.85 -3.34
N SER A 15 28.92 -10.15 -2.98
CA SER A 15 29.93 -9.14 -2.59
C SER A 15 30.27 -8.12 -3.70
N VAL A 16 29.85 -8.39 -4.93
CA VAL A 16 30.00 -7.51 -6.10
C VAL A 16 28.91 -6.42 -6.14
N LEU A 17 27.81 -6.59 -5.39
CA LEU A 17 26.69 -5.64 -5.37
C LEU A 17 26.97 -4.43 -4.45
N PRO A 18 26.35 -3.27 -4.73
CA PRO A 18 26.41 -2.13 -3.82
C PRO A 18 25.80 -2.48 -2.45
N PRO A 19 26.28 -1.87 -1.35
CA PRO A 19 25.92 -2.25 0.01
C PRO A 19 24.43 -2.09 0.34
N GLU A 20 23.70 -1.26 -0.41
CA GLU A 20 22.26 -1.04 -0.26
C GLU A 20 21.45 -2.26 -0.75
N GLU A 21 21.70 -2.73 -1.98
CA GLU A 21 21.03 -3.91 -2.58
C GLU A 21 21.44 -5.20 -1.86
N TYR A 22 22.71 -5.28 -1.44
CA TYR A 22 23.21 -6.38 -0.64
C TYR A 22 22.39 -6.57 0.66
N HIS A 23 22.07 -5.47 1.34
CA HIS A 23 21.35 -5.53 2.61
C HIS A 23 19.87 -5.89 2.40
N GLU A 24 19.23 -5.30 1.40
CA GLU A 24 17.83 -5.56 1.04
C GLU A 24 17.63 -7.04 0.68
N LEU A 25 18.49 -7.58 -0.19
CA LEU A 25 18.41 -8.96 -0.61
C LEU A 25 18.68 -9.93 0.56
N MET A 26 19.62 -9.61 1.45
CA MET A 26 19.90 -10.41 2.63
C MET A 26 18.72 -10.42 3.61
N GLU A 27 18.09 -9.26 3.84
CA GLU A 27 16.92 -9.12 4.71
C GLU A 27 15.73 -9.95 4.18
N ASP A 28 15.50 -9.92 2.87
CA ASP A 28 14.44 -10.70 2.21
C ASP A 28 14.63 -12.21 2.39
N TYR A 29 15.85 -12.72 2.20
CA TYR A 29 16.13 -14.14 2.41
C TYR A 29 16.05 -14.53 3.89
N GLU A 30 16.52 -13.68 4.81
CA GLU A 30 16.36 -13.91 6.25
C GLU A 30 14.89 -14.00 6.66
N ALA A 31 14.04 -13.10 6.15
CA ALA A 31 12.61 -13.12 6.37
C ALA A 31 11.95 -14.39 5.82
N HIS A 32 12.39 -14.88 4.65
CA HIS A 32 11.90 -16.11 4.05
C HIS A 32 12.21 -17.34 4.92
N PHE A 33 13.43 -17.44 5.46
CA PHE A 33 13.79 -18.49 6.42
C PHE A 33 12.96 -18.40 7.71
N ALA A 34 12.75 -17.19 8.24
CA ALA A 34 11.94 -17.00 9.44
C ALA A 34 10.47 -17.44 9.24
N PHE A 35 9.88 -17.12 8.09
CA PHE A 35 8.51 -17.53 7.75
C PHE A 35 8.38 -19.04 7.54
N GLY A 36 9.36 -19.68 6.89
CA GLY A 36 9.38 -21.13 6.72
C GLY A 36 9.47 -21.88 8.06
N LEU A 37 10.31 -21.39 8.99
CA LEU A 37 10.42 -21.94 10.34
C LEU A 37 9.12 -21.80 11.14
N GLN A 38 8.43 -20.66 11.02
CA GLN A 38 7.14 -20.45 11.68
C GLN A 38 6.04 -21.41 11.18
N ASN A 39 6.11 -21.80 9.90
CA ASN A 39 5.19 -22.76 9.31
C ASN A 39 5.58 -24.23 9.58
N GLY A 40 6.55 -24.47 10.46
CA GLY A 40 6.98 -25.81 10.87
C GLY A 40 7.89 -26.52 9.88
N LYS A 41 8.44 -25.84 8.86
CA LYS A 41 9.43 -26.41 7.95
C LYS A 41 10.82 -26.37 8.59
N THR A 42 11.64 -27.35 8.25
CA THR A 42 13.05 -27.37 8.66
C THR A 42 13.88 -26.45 7.79
N GLU A 43 14.99 -25.92 8.31
CA GLU A 43 15.91 -25.06 7.54
C GLU A 43 16.41 -25.73 6.25
N GLN A 44 16.57 -27.05 6.29
CA GLN A 44 17.05 -27.86 5.17
C GLN A 44 16.00 -27.97 4.05
N GLU A 45 14.72 -28.04 4.40
CA GLU A 45 13.61 -28.01 3.44
C GLU A 45 13.48 -26.63 2.80
N ILE A 46 13.59 -25.56 3.59
CA ILE A 46 13.52 -24.18 3.09
C ILE A 46 14.68 -23.91 2.12
N ALA A 47 15.90 -24.31 2.45
CA ALA A 47 17.04 -24.16 1.55
C ALA A 47 16.88 -24.97 0.25
N ARG A 48 16.25 -26.16 0.33
CA ARG A 48 15.96 -26.97 -0.86
C ARG A 48 14.86 -26.35 -1.74
N GLU A 49 13.90 -25.65 -1.14
CA GLU A 49 12.87 -24.88 -1.86
C GLU A 49 13.46 -23.64 -2.54
N LEU A 50 14.43 -22.98 -1.90
CA LEU A 50 15.12 -21.80 -2.43
C LEU A 50 16.07 -22.13 -3.60
N GLY A 51 16.67 -23.32 -3.62
CA GLY A 51 17.55 -23.76 -4.69
C GLY A 51 19.04 -23.51 -4.40
N ASP A 52 19.83 -23.31 -5.45
CA ASP A 52 21.28 -23.09 -5.32
C ASP A 52 21.59 -21.61 -5.07
N PRO A 53 22.26 -21.25 -3.94
CA PRO A 53 22.63 -19.87 -3.64
C PRO A 53 23.50 -19.22 -4.73
N TYR A 54 24.28 -20.00 -5.49
CA TYR A 54 25.08 -19.50 -6.61
C TYR A 54 24.22 -19.03 -7.78
N GLU A 55 23.19 -19.80 -8.15
CA GLU A 55 22.30 -19.46 -9.26
C GLU A 55 21.47 -18.20 -8.93
N LEU A 56 21.02 -18.08 -7.67
CA LEU A 56 20.29 -16.89 -7.19
C LEU A 56 21.17 -15.62 -7.24
N ALA A 57 22.43 -15.72 -6.82
CA ALA A 57 23.37 -14.60 -6.93
C ALA A 57 23.66 -14.23 -8.39
N GLN A 58 23.76 -15.23 -9.28
CA GLN A 58 24.00 -14.99 -10.70
C GLN A 58 22.78 -14.34 -11.39
N GLU A 59 21.57 -14.71 -11.01
CA GLU A 59 20.35 -14.10 -11.54
C GLU A 59 20.23 -12.62 -11.11
N ALA A 60 20.47 -12.32 -9.84
CA ALA A 60 20.53 -10.93 -9.35
C ALA A 60 21.57 -10.08 -10.10
N LEU A 61 22.71 -10.67 -10.47
CA LEU A 61 23.73 -9.99 -11.27
C LEU A 61 23.36 -9.86 -12.77
N ARG A 62 22.54 -10.78 -13.30
CA ARG A 62 22.09 -10.75 -14.70
C ARG A 62 21.01 -9.72 -14.94
N GLU A 63 20.02 -9.63 -14.06
CA GLU A 63 18.97 -8.61 -14.12
C GLU A 63 19.59 -7.20 -14.20
N ARG A 64 20.60 -6.94 -13.38
CA ARG A 64 21.38 -5.70 -13.44
C ARG A 64 22.05 -5.45 -14.79
N ASN A 65 22.63 -6.48 -15.43
CA ASN A 65 23.29 -6.29 -16.73
C ASN A 65 22.28 -5.97 -17.84
N THR A 66 21.07 -6.55 -17.78
CA THR A 66 20.00 -6.26 -18.75
C THR A 66 19.42 -4.85 -18.62
N GLU A 67 19.42 -4.27 -17.42
CA GLU A 67 18.93 -2.91 -17.17
C GLU A 67 19.87 -1.82 -17.74
N ASN A 68 21.15 -2.15 -17.97
CA ASN A 68 22.15 -1.24 -18.53
C ASN A 68 22.19 -1.24 -20.08
N GLU A 69 21.39 -2.06 -20.75
CA GLU A 69 21.39 -2.22 -22.22
C GLU A 69 20.30 -1.38 -22.93
N HIS A 70 19.92 -0.22 -22.39
CA HIS A 70 19.09 0.73 -23.12
C HIS A 70 19.93 1.49 -24.17
N VAL A 71 19.99 0.88 -25.36
CA VAL A 71 20.58 1.37 -26.60
C VAL A 71 19.98 2.75 -26.99
N TYR A 72 20.85 3.76 -27.05
CA TYR A 72 20.56 5.08 -27.64
C TYR A 72 20.21 4.93 -29.14
N TRP A 73 19.17 5.62 -29.58
CA TRP A 73 18.64 5.67 -30.95
C TRP A 73 19.71 5.91 -32.04
N SER A 74 19.76 5.03 -33.06
CA SER A 74 20.48 5.25 -34.33
C SER A 74 19.80 6.32 -35.17
N ASN A 75 20.46 7.46 -35.38
CA ASN A 75 19.98 8.53 -36.27
C ASN A 75 20.66 8.47 -37.65
N PRO A 76 19.98 8.12 -38.76
CA PRO A 76 20.62 7.92 -40.07
C PRO A 76 20.72 9.21 -40.91
N ALA A 77 20.82 10.38 -40.28
CA ALA A 77 20.93 11.64 -40.99
C ALA A 77 21.71 12.68 -40.16
N ALA A 78 23.03 12.63 -40.25
CA ALA A 78 23.90 13.75 -39.93
C ALA A 78 25.19 13.62 -40.75
N ASP A 79 25.07 13.89 -42.05
CA ASP A 79 26.20 14.21 -42.90
C ASP A 79 26.68 15.62 -42.54
N TYR A 80 27.70 15.72 -41.69
CA TYR A 80 28.61 16.86 -41.64
C TYR A 80 29.99 16.39 -41.21
N SER A 81 30.87 16.31 -42.20
CA SER A 81 32.29 16.08 -42.06
C SER A 81 32.96 17.30 -41.39
N PHE A 82 33.61 17.09 -40.24
CA PHE A 82 34.69 17.96 -39.77
C PHE A 82 35.82 17.10 -39.20
N SER A 83 37.04 17.38 -39.64
CA SER A 83 38.28 16.63 -39.41
C SER A 83 38.75 16.66 -37.95
N GLN A 84 39.05 15.48 -37.40
CA GLN A 84 39.74 15.31 -36.12
C GLN A 84 41.21 15.75 -36.20
N PRO A 85 41.72 16.57 -35.26
CA PRO A 85 43.11 16.48 -34.84
C PRO A 85 43.25 15.27 -33.90
N SER A 86 44.20 14.40 -34.20
CA SER A 86 44.60 13.27 -33.37
C SER A 86 45.22 13.73 -32.06
N SER A 87 44.40 13.79 -31.02
CA SER A 87 44.84 13.81 -29.63
C SER A 87 44.41 12.50 -29.00
N GLN A 88 45.35 11.57 -28.87
CA GLN A 88 45.18 10.39 -28.01
C GLN A 88 44.95 10.88 -26.57
N ALA A 89 43.69 10.93 -26.16
CA ALA A 89 43.31 10.96 -24.77
C ALA A 89 42.76 9.57 -24.45
N THR A 90 43.54 8.81 -23.68
CA THR A 90 43.06 7.64 -22.94
C THR A 90 41.67 7.92 -22.39
N PRO A 91 40.67 7.05 -22.62
CA PRO A 91 39.40 7.18 -21.94
C PRO A 91 39.71 7.02 -20.45
N LEU A 92 39.59 8.11 -19.69
CA LEU A 92 39.61 8.06 -18.24
C LEU A 92 38.27 7.43 -17.82
N SER A 93 38.17 6.13 -18.02
CA SER A 93 37.12 5.23 -17.55
C SER A 93 37.23 5.12 -16.04
N GLY A 94 36.84 6.19 -15.35
CA GLY A 94 36.99 6.26 -13.90
C GLY A 94 36.16 7.32 -13.20
N LEU A 95 35.31 8.08 -13.89
CA LEU A 95 34.35 8.93 -13.18
C LEU A 95 33.07 8.14 -12.95
N PRO A 96 32.71 7.83 -11.68
CA PRO A 96 31.47 7.16 -11.38
C PRO A 96 30.32 8.01 -11.93
N ALA A 97 29.46 7.38 -12.73
CA ALA A 97 28.19 7.97 -13.16
C ALA A 97 27.50 8.53 -11.91
N ALA A 98 27.16 9.81 -11.94
CA ALA A 98 26.47 10.46 -10.83
C ALA A 98 25.16 9.70 -10.59
N LYS A 99 25.12 8.94 -9.49
CA LYS A 99 23.97 8.17 -8.99
C LYS A 99 22.73 9.06 -9.11
N PRO A 100 21.60 8.60 -9.68
CA PRO A 100 20.36 9.36 -9.57
C PRO A 100 20.13 9.56 -8.07
N ARG A 101 20.21 10.81 -7.60
CA ARG A 101 19.91 11.13 -6.21
C ARG A 101 18.46 10.70 -6.04
N ARG A 102 18.22 9.58 -5.34
CA ARG A 102 16.94 9.28 -4.71
C ARG A 102 16.49 10.57 -4.07
N SER A 103 15.54 11.21 -4.74
CA SER A 103 15.24 12.61 -4.50
C SER A 103 14.77 12.69 -3.07
N ALA A 104 15.36 13.55 -2.23
CA ALA A 104 14.88 13.77 -0.86
C ALA A 104 13.35 14.05 -0.83
N THR A 105 12.79 14.48 -1.96
CA THR A 105 11.37 14.64 -2.23
C THR A 105 10.57 13.33 -2.16
N GLN A 106 11.13 12.16 -2.51
CA GLN A 106 10.44 10.87 -2.46
C GLN A 106 10.30 10.34 -1.02
N THR A 107 11.34 10.49 -0.19
CA THR A 107 11.25 10.14 1.25
C THR A 107 10.36 11.12 2.03
N LEU A 108 10.39 12.42 1.67
CA LEU A 108 9.44 13.42 2.18
C LEU A 108 8.00 13.15 1.72
N ALA A 109 7.79 12.68 0.48
CA ALA A 109 6.46 12.34 -0.01
C ALA A 109 5.87 11.11 0.69
N VAL A 110 6.69 10.07 0.94
CA VAL A 110 6.26 8.86 1.66
C VAL A 110 5.93 9.17 3.12
N SER A 111 6.79 9.93 3.80
CA SER A 111 6.54 10.35 5.19
C SER A 111 5.34 11.31 5.29
N GLY A 112 5.18 12.24 4.35
CA GLY A 112 3.99 13.09 4.25
C GLY A 112 2.70 12.31 4.01
N LEU A 113 2.75 11.25 3.20
CA LEU A 113 1.60 10.37 2.96
C LEU A 113 1.24 9.55 4.19
N PHE A 114 2.24 9.09 4.96
CA PHE A 114 2.04 8.39 6.23
C PHE A 114 1.34 9.28 7.26
N LEU A 115 1.85 10.51 7.47
CA LEU A 115 1.23 11.48 8.39
C LEU A 115 -0.19 11.85 7.96
N LEU A 116 -0.44 11.99 6.66
CA LEU A 116 -1.77 12.26 6.16
C LEU A 116 -2.71 11.07 6.37
N ASN A 117 -2.24 9.84 6.20
CA ASN A 117 -3.03 8.63 6.44
C ASN A 117 -3.42 8.50 7.93
N LEU A 118 -2.50 8.84 8.85
CA LEU A 118 -2.74 8.86 10.29
C LEU A 118 -3.95 9.74 10.68
N VAL A 119 -4.18 10.85 9.97
CA VAL A 119 -5.32 11.75 10.23
C VAL A 119 -6.54 11.38 9.39
N ALA A 120 -6.35 11.01 8.13
CA ALA A 120 -7.44 10.76 7.19
C ALA A 120 -8.26 9.51 7.53
N VAL A 121 -7.62 8.41 7.93
CA VAL A 121 -8.30 7.15 8.27
C VAL A 121 -9.25 7.29 9.47
N PRO A 122 -8.82 7.81 10.64
CA PRO A 122 -9.72 7.98 11.77
C PRO A 122 -10.82 9.02 11.51
N LEU A 123 -10.56 10.04 10.69
CA LEU A 123 -11.60 10.97 10.24
C LEU A 123 -12.68 10.24 9.43
N ILE A 124 -12.29 9.48 8.41
CA ILE A 124 -13.24 8.71 7.60
C ILE A 124 -14.03 7.74 8.49
N PHE A 125 -13.35 7.05 9.42
CA PHE A 125 -13.99 6.17 10.39
C PHE A 125 -15.01 6.91 11.29
N SER A 126 -14.65 8.08 11.81
CA SER A 126 -15.55 8.94 12.60
C SER A 126 -16.80 9.32 11.80
N PHE A 127 -16.63 9.68 10.54
CA PHE A 127 -17.76 9.98 9.65
C PHE A 127 -18.66 8.77 9.40
N TRP A 128 -18.08 7.57 9.24
CA TRP A 128 -18.83 6.31 9.18
C TRP A 128 -19.62 6.03 10.47
N ALA A 129 -19.02 6.27 11.63
CA ALA A 129 -19.69 6.09 12.92
C ALA A 129 -20.93 6.99 13.06
N VAL A 130 -20.85 8.24 12.60
CA VAL A 130 -22.00 9.16 12.59
C VAL A 130 -23.13 8.63 11.72
N VAL A 131 -22.82 8.15 10.51
CA VAL A 131 -23.83 7.60 9.59
C VAL A 131 -24.49 6.35 10.18
N VAL A 132 -23.70 5.47 10.80
CA VAL A 132 -24.22 4.28 11.50
C VAL A 132 -25.11 4.67 12.68
N CYS A 133 -24.71 5.66 13.47
CA CYS A 133 -25.50 6.16 14.59
C CYS A 133 -26.87 6.69 14.13
N ILE A 134 -26.90 7.48 13.04
CA ILE A 134 -28.15 7.99 12.45
C ILE A 134 -29.03 6.83 11.96
N ALA A 135 -28.43 5.83 11.32
CA ALA A 135 -29.16 4.65 10.82
C ALA A 135 -29.77 3.83 11.98
N ILE A 136 -29.02 3.62 13.06
CA ILE A 136 -29.51 2.93 14.26
C ILE A 136 -30.63 3.75 14.92
N ALA A 137 -30.45 5.07 15.08
CA ALA A 137 -31.47 5.95 15.65
C ALA A 137 -32.76 5.91 14.83
N ALA A 138 -32.66 5.91 13.49
CA ALA A 138 -33.81 5.75 12.61
C ALA A 138 -34.52 4.41 12.84
N ALA A 139 -33.78 3.30 12.87
CA ALA A 139 -34.33 1.96 13.08
C ALA A 139 -35.02 1.81 14.45
N VAL A 140 -34.38 2.28 15.52
CA VAL A 140 -34.94 2.25 16.89
C VAL A 140 -36.20 3.10 16.99
N SER A 141 -36.21 4.28 16.35
CA SER A 141 -37.38 5.16 16.36
C SER A 141 -38.57 4.55 15.62
N ILE A 142 -38.33 3.81 14.52
CA ILE A 142 -39.35 3.04 13.81
C ILE A 142 -39.86 1.87 14.66
N LEU A 143 -38.99 1.26 15.46
CA LEU A 143 -39.35 0.15 16.37
C LEU A 143 -40.13 0.61 17.62
N SER A 144 -40.23 1.93 17.87
CA SER A 144 -40.86 2.52 19.05
C SER A 144 -42.28 2.02 19.37
N PRO A 145 -43.22 1.85 18.40
CA PRO A 145 -44.57 1.36 18.71
C PRO A 145 -44.59 -0.07 19.25
N VAL A 146 -43.64 -0.91 18.83
CA VAL A 146 -43.52 -2.29 19.31
C VAL A 146 -43.13 -2.31 20.79
N LEU A 147 -42.21 -1.42 21.19
CA LEU A 147 -41.79 -1.26 22.59
C LEU A 147 -42.96 -0.80 23.48
N VAL A 148 -43.79 0.12 22.99
CA VAL A 148 -44.99 0.56 23.71
C VAL A 148 -46.04 -0.55 23.78
N GLY A 149 -46.20 -1.36 22.73
CA GLY A 149 -47.07 -2.53 22.75
C GLY A 149 -46.64 -3.56 23.79
N LEU A 150 -45.33 -3.80 23.92
CA LEU A 150 -44.78 -4.67 24.96
C LEU A 150 -45.02 -4.10 26.36
N ASP A 151 -44.84 -2.79 26.56
CA ASP A 151 -45.12 -2.12 27.84
C ASP A 151 -46.54 -2.39 28.33
N TYR A 152 -47.53 -2.30 27.45
CA TYR A 152 -48.93 -2.62 27.78
C TYR A 152 -49.17 -4.11 28.03
N ALA A 153 -48.47 -5.00 27.34
CA ALA A 153 -48.59 -6.45 27.54
C ALA A 153 -48.08 -6.90 28.92
N PHE A 154 -47.13 -6.18 29.51
CA PHE A 154 -46.62 -6.44 30.86
C PHE A 154 -47.50 -5.89 31.99
N GLY A 155 -48.70 -5.39 31.68
CA GLY A 155 -49.67 -4.93 32.67
C GLY A 155 -49.48 -3.48 33.12
N ASN A 156 -48.64 -2.70 32.45
CA ASN A 156 -48.57 -1.26 32.68
C ASN A 156 -49.85 -0.58 32.17
N GLY A 157 -50.33 0.41 32.93
CA GLY A 157 -51.58 1.11 32.61
C GLY A 157 -51.59 1.73 31.22
N PHE A 158 -52.78 1.78 30.61
CA PHE A 158 -52.96 2.40 29.29
C PHE A 158 -52.88 3.93 29.41
N PHE A 159 -51.85 4.51 28.80
CA PHE A 159 -51.67 5.95 28.72
C PHE A 159 -51.63 6.39 27.25
N PRO A 160 -52.67 7.07 26.74
CA PRO A 160 -52.75 7.42 25.32
C PRO A 160 -51.57 8.30 24.87
N ALA A 161 -51.00 9.11 25.77
CA ALA A 161 -49.81 9.91 25.50
C ALA A 161 -48.60 9.08 25.02
N LYS A 162 -48.39 7.86 25.57
CA LYS A 162 -47.30 6.97 25.13
C LYS A 162 -47.52 6.48 23.69
N ALA A 163 -48.76 6.18 23.32
CA ALA A 163 -49.11 5.76 21.97
C ALA A 163 -48.86 6.89 20.96
N TYR A 164 -49.32 8.11 21.24
CA TYR A 164 -49.06 9.26 20.37
C TYR A 164 -47.56 9.60 20.25
N ALA A 165 -46.81 9.51 21.36
CA ALA A 165 -45.36 9.72 21.35
C ALA A 165 -44.62 8.69 20.47
N SER A 166 -45.00 7.41 20.54
CA SER A 166 -44.40 6.39 19.66
C SER A 166 -44.70 6.64 18.18
N LEU A 167 -45.90 7.11 17.84
CA LEU A 167 -46.28 7.44 16.47
C LEU A 167 -45.46 8.61 15.93
N PHE A 168 -45.23 9.63 16.77
CA PHE A 168 -44.36 10.75 16.45
C PHE A 168 -42.90 10.31 16.22
N MET A 169 -42.38 9.41 17.07
CA MET A 169 -41.04 8.86 16.90
C MET A 169 -40.88 8.06 15.60
N VAL A 170 -41.90 7.31 15.17
CA VAL A 170 -41.88 6.66 13.85
C VAL A 170 -41.72 7.70 12.74
N GLY A 171 -42.42 8.83 12.82
CA GLY A 171 -42.28 9.93 11.87
C GLY A 171 -40.85 10.45 11.77
N ILE A 172 -40.20 10.70 12.92
CA ILE A 172 -38.78 11.09 12.99
C ILE A 172 -37.89 10.00 12.40
N GLY A 173 -38.13 8.74 12.74
CA GLY A 173 -37.36 7.60 12.25
C GLY A 173 -37.42 7.47 10.72
N ILE A 174 -38.59 7.68 10.11
CA ILE A 174 -38.75 7.66 8.65
C ILE A 174 -37.99 8.83 8.00
N LEU A 175 -38.07 10.04 8.56
CA LEU A 175 -37.33 11.20 8.06
C LEU A 175 -35.82 10.99 8.12
N LEU A 176 -35.30 10.46 9.24
CA LEU A 176 -33.90 10.10 9.38
C LEU A 176 -33.49 8.98 8.40
N GLY A 177 -34.35 7.97 8.22
CA GLY A 177 -34.13 6.87 7.29
C GLY A 177 -34.02 7.32 5.83
N LEU A 178 -34.88 8.26 5.41
CA LEU A 178 -34.80 8.88 4.08
C LEU A 178 -33.47 9.62 3.87
N GLY A 179 -33.00 10.33 4.89
CA GLY A 179 -31.71 11.02 4.89
C GLY A 179 -30.50 10.07 4.83
N CYS A 180 -30.62 8.82 5.28
CA CYS A 180 -29.51 7.86 5.31
C CYS A 180 -29.00 7.49 3.91
N LYS A 181 -29.90 7.33 2.92
CA LYS A 181 -29.51 6.88 1.57
C LYS A 181 -28.50 7.82 0.87
N PRO A 182 -28.75 9.14 0.76
CA PRO A 182 -27.77 10.06 0.17
C PRO A 182 -26.50 10.18 1.02
N LEU A 183 -26.61 10.16 2.36
CA LEU A 183 -25.46 10.19 3.26
C LEU A 183 -24.54 8.98 3.04
N PHE A 184 -25.10 7.77 2.96
CA PHE A 184 -24.34 6.54 2.73
C PHE A 184 -23.67 6.54 1.36
N LYS A 185 -24.38 6.97 0.31
CA LYS A 185 -23.82 7.10 -1.04
C LYS A 185 -22.67 8.12 -1.07
N GLY A 186 -22.83 9.26 -0.41
CA GLY A 186 -21.79 10.27 -0.27
C GLY A 186 -20.57 9.75 0.49
N MET A 187 -20.80 8.98 1.57
CA MET A 187 -19.71 8.41 2.35
C MET A 187 -18.90 7.36 1.58
N LEU A 188 -19.59 6.52 0.79
CA LEU A 188 -18.96 5.56 -0.10
C LEU A 188 -18.13 6.25 -1.18
N SER A 189 -18.65 7.30 -1.81
CA SER A 189 -17.90 8.03 -2.83
C SER A 189 -16.66 8.71 -2.24
N LEU A 190 -16.74 9.26 -1.03
CA LEU A 190 -15.59 9.84 -0.33
C LEU A 190 -14.52 8.78 -0.02
N SER A 191 -14.96 7.61 0.48
CA SER A 191 -14.06 6.49 0.80
C SER A 191 -13.36 5.93 -0.44
N LEU A 192 -14.08 5.80 -1.56
CA LEU A 192 -13.52 5.36 -2.84
C LEU A 192 -12.60 6.42 -3.45
N SER A 193 -12.98 7.70 -3.34
CA SER A 193 -12.14 8.82 -3.79
C SER A 193 -10.81 8.84 -3.05
N TYR A 194 -10.83 8.65 -1.72
CA TYR A 194 -9.62 8.54 -0.91
C TYR A 194 -8.73 7.38 -1.35
N LYS A 195 -9.29 6.17 -1.53
CA LYS A 195 -8.54 5.00 -2.02
C LYS A 195 -7.93 5.24 -3.41
N ASN A 196 -8.70 5.82 -4.32
CA ASN A 196 -8.25 6.11 -5.69
C ASN A 196 -7.15 7.19 -5.71
N TRP A 197 -7.30 8.22 -4.89
CA TRP A 197 -6.29 9.27 -4.71
C TRP A 197 -4.99 8.70 -4.16
N HIS A 198 -5.07 7.85 -3.13
CA HIS A 198 -3.92 7.16 -2.56
C HIS A 198 -3.21 6.29 -3.61
N LYS A 199 -3.96 5.50 -4.39
CA LYS A 199 -3.42 4.68 -5.48
C LYS A 199 -2.76 5.51 -6.58
N ARG A 200 -3.31 6.68 -6.92
CA ARG A 200 -2.72 7.60 -7.91
C ARG A 200 -1.40 8.17 -7.44
N ILE A 201 -1.28 8.51 -6.15
CA ILE A 201 -0.02 9.05 -5.59
C ILE A 201 1.07 7.99 -5.57
N VAL A 202 0.74 6.76 -5.15
CA VAL A 202 1.71 5.66 -5.12
C VAL A 202 2.19 5.30 -6.54
N ARG A 203 1.29 5.27 -7.53
CA ARG A 203 1.65 4.97 -8.93
C ARG A 203 2.29 6.14 -9.68
N GLY A 204 1.92 7.39 -9.36
CA GLY A 204 2.45 8.60 -9.99
C GLY A 204 3.91 8.89 -9.64
N GLY A 205 4.42 8.32 -8.53
CA GLY A 205 5.86 8.35 -8.23
C GLY A 205 6.70 7.56 -9.24
N GLN A 206 6.16 6.47 -9.82
CA GLN A 206 6.93 5.57 -10.69
C GLN A 206 6.97 6.00 -12.17
N GLN A 207 6.09 6.92 -12.61
CA GLN A 207 6.10 7.43 -13.99
C GLN A 207 7.04 8.63 -14.22
N ASN A 208 7.57 9.22 -13.15
CA ASN A 208 8.51 10.34 -13.24
C ASN A 208 9.98 9.88 -13.14
N GLU A 209 10.23 8.57 -13.06
CA GLU A 209 11.58 7.98 -12.98
C GLU A 209 11.97 7.20 -14.25
N SER A 210 11.14 7.23 -15.31
CA SER A 210 11.42 6.65 -16.64
C SER A 210 11.87 7.70 -17.66
#